data_AF-A0A4Q1JJL5-F1
#
_entry.id   AF-A0A4Q1JJL5-F1
#
_cell.length_a   1.000
_cell.length_b   1.000
_cell.length_c   1.000
_cell.angle_alpha   90.00
_cell.angle_beta   90.00
_cell.angle_gamma   90.00
#
_symmetry.space_group_name_H-M   'P 1'
#
loop_
_entity.id
_entity.type
_entity.pdbx_description
1 polymer ?
#
loop_
_entity_poly.entity_id
_entity_poly.type
_entity_poly.pdbx_seq_one_letter_code
_entity_poly.pdbx_strand_id
1 'polypeptide(L)'
;MKKIFIVFILMTFFSSCSDKNDDNFVVSELVSRWKWVESSGGIDGRTDTPESTGKEIVLIFSLNTYQQYVNDKLEIEMTYHLEEAESIIFGDKRLMIVYENGRKQSFDRCDGKLILYDECIDCFTSTYVRF
;
A
#
# COMPACT_ATOMS: atom_id res chain seq x y z
N MET A 1 21.72 49.18 16.91
CA MET A 1 21.07 48.25 17.86
C MET A 1 19.55 48.31 17.69
N LYS A 2 18.97 47.31 17.03
CA LYS A 2 17.60 46.82 17.31
C LYS A 2 17.44 45.49 16.57
N LYS A 3 17.24 44.44 17.37
CA LYS A 3 16.95 43.06 16.98
C LYS A 3 15.47 43.01 16.57
N ILE A 4 15.11 42.22 15.56
CA ILE A 4 13.81 41.53 15.38
C ILE A 4 14.14 40.35 14.43
N PHE A 5 14.45 39.16 14.95
CA PHE A 5 13.54 38.06 15.35
C PHE A 5 12.67 37.48 14.22
N ILE A 6 13.20 36.38 13.65
CA ILE A 6 12.58 35.10 13.27
C ILE A 6 11.12 35.12 12.78
N VAL A 7 10.92 34.63 11.55
CA VAL A 7 9.73 33.84 11.20
C VAL A 7 10.18 32.63 10.38
N PHE A 8 10.36 31.50 11.06
CA PHE A 8 10.42 30.16 10.46
C PHE A 8 8.97 29.75 10.22
N ILE A 9 8.49 29.82 8.97
CA ILE A 9 7.23 29.16 8.60
C ILE A 9 7.56 27.69 8.41
N LEU A 10 7.48 26.95 9.52
CA LEU A 10 7.39 25.50 9.50
C LEU A 10 5.95 25.17 9.12
N MET A 11 5.70 25.02 7.81
CA MET A 11 4.40 24.56 7.31
C MET A 11 4.35 23.04 7.50
N THR A 12 4.06 22.61 8.72
CA THR A 12 3.71 21.21 9.00
C THR A 12 2.35 20.95 8.36
N PHE A 13 2.36 20.38 7.16
CA PHE A 13 1.20 19.65 6.65
C PHE A 13 1.03 18.41 7.53
N PHE A 14 0.26 18.54 8.61
CA PHE A 14 -0.32 17.39 9.27
C PHE A 14 -1.43 16.88 8.36
N SER A 15 -1.07 16.02 7.40
CA SER A 15 -2.04 15.15 6.74
C SER A 15 -2.55 14.18 7.80
N SER A 16 -3.63 14.59 8.47
CA SER A 16 -4.37 13.75 9.41
C SER A 16 -5.09 12.67 8.59
N CYS A 17 -4.42 11.54 8.36
CA CYS A 17 -5.07 10.32 7.93
C CYS A 17 -5.99 9.89 9.09
N SER A 18 -7.28 10.17 9.00
CA SER A 18 -8.21 9.71 10.03
C SER A 18 -8.53 8.25 9.76
N ASP A 19 -8.18 7.36 10.68
CA ASP A 19 -8.64 5.98 10.69
C ASP A 19 -10.15 5.95 10.90
N LYS A 20 -10.89 5.92 9.79
CA LYS A 20 -12.31 5.55 9.81
C LYS A 20 -12.36 4.04 9.62
N ASN A 21 -12.29 3.31 10.73
CA ASN A 21 -12.46 1.86 10.81
C ASN A 21 -13.93 1.47 10.57
N ASP A 22 -14.48 1.81 9.42
CA ASP A 22 -15.72 1.25 8.91
C ASP A 22 -15.35 0.28 7.79
N ASP A 23 -15.55 -1.02 8.01
CA ASP A 23 -15.19 -2.08 7.05
C ASP A 23 -15.78 -1.84 5.66
N ASN A 24 -17.01 -1.28 5.59
CA ASN A 24 -17.62 -0.96 4.30
C ASN A 24 -16.91 0.19 3.60
N PHE A 25 -16.46 1.18 4.38
CA PHE A 25 -15.65 2.28 3.87
C PHE A 25 -14.30 1.74 3.36
N VAL A 26 -13.61 0.89 4.14
CA VAL A 26 -12.32 0.31 3.77
C VAL A 26 -12.40 -0.54 2.50
N VAL A 27 -13.43 -1.38 2.36
CA VAL A 27 -13.68 -2.15 1.13
C VAL A 27 -13.92 -1.22 -0.05
N SER A 28 -14.78 -0.21 0.10
CA SER A 28 -15.12 0.74 -0.97
C SER A 28 -13.90 1.51 -1.48
N GLU A 29 -12.94 1.72 -0.59
CA GLU A 29 -11.73 2.41 -0.94
C GLU A 29 -10.68 1.47 -1.56
N LEU A 30 -10.54 0.22 -1.09
CA LEU A 30 -9.63 -0.80 -1.66
C LEU A 30 -10.01 -1.18 -3.09
N VAL A 31 -11.30 -1.31 -3.35
CA VAL A 31 -11.88 -1.64 -4.65
C VAL A 31 -11.58 -0.54 -5.65
N SER A 32 -10.50 -0.71 -6.41
CA SER A 32 -10.06 0.22 -7.43
C SER A 32 -8.95 -0.39 -8.30
N ARG A 33 -8.38 0.45 -9.17
CA ARG A 33 -7.21 0.13 -9.97
C ARG A 33 -6.03 0.94 -9.44
N TRP A 34 -4.89 0.28 -9.31
CA TRP A 34 -3.73 0.81 -8.61
C TRP A 34 -2.50 0.63 -9.48
N LYS A 35 -1.86 1.72 -9.88
CA LYS A 35 -0.60 1.72 -10.62
C LYS A 35 0.57 1.71 -9.63
N TRP A 36 1.48 0.77 -9.82
CA TRP A 36 2.67 0.62 -9.00
C TRP A 36 3.63 1.80 -9.17
N VAL A 37 4.17 2.27 -8.05
CA VAL A 37 5.16 3.34 -7.98
C VAL A 37 6.52 2.78 -7.64
N GLU A 38 6.61 1.98 -6.57
CA GLU A 38 7.85 1.38 -6.10
C GLU A 38 7.59 0.21 -5.16
N SER A 39 8.59 -0.65 -5.01
CA SER A 39 8.67 -1.65 -3.96
C SER A 39 10.04 -1.59 -3.30
N SER A 40 10.08 -1.54 -1.97
CA SER A 40 11.34 -1.52 -1.21
C SER A 40 11.35 -2.63 -0.16
N GLY A 41 12.48 -3.30 0.00
CA GLY A 41 12.64 -4.41 0.93
C GLY A 41 13.63 -5.45 0.44
N GLY A 42 13.41 -6.71 0.81
CA GLY A 42 14.36 -7.78 0.51
C GLY A 42 15.58 -7.80 1.44
N ILE A 43 16.32 -8.90 1.41
CA ILE A 43 17.55 -9.10 2.19
C ILE A 43 18.62 -8.05 1.85
N ASP A 44 18.63 -7.57 0.60
CA ASP A 44 19.56 -6.55 0.12
C ASP A 44 19.05 -5.11 0.29
N GLY A 45 17.82 -4.93 0.80
CA GLY A 45 17.21 -3.62 1.02
C GLY A 45 17.02 -2.81 -0.27
N ARG A 46 16.84 -3.48 -1.40
CA ARG A 46 16.75 -2.82 -2.69
C ARG A 46 15.41 -2.10 -2.87
N THR A 47 15.39 -1.16 -3.79
CA THR A 47 14.18 -0.47 -4.25
C THR A 47 14.01 -0.69 -5.74
N ASP A 48 12.88 -1.28 -6.10
CA ASP A 48 12.45 -1.55 -7.46
C ASP A 48 11.41 -0.49 -7.86
N THR A 49 11.55 0.10 -9.05
CA THR A 49 10.62 1.08 -9.64
C THR A 49 10.32 0.70 -11.09
N PRO A 50 9.31 1.31 -11.75
CA PRO A 50 9.10 1.11 -13.18
C PRO A 50 10.35 1.39 -14.01
N GLU A 51 11.11 2.43 -13.69
CA GLU A 51 12.32 2.84 -14.41
C GLU A 51 13.47 1.86 -14.20
N SER A 52 13.66 1.34 -12.96
CA SER A 52 14.76 0.41 -12.69
C SER A 52 14.50 -1.00 -13.19
N THR A 53 13.22 -1.41 -13.27
CA THR A 53 12.83 -2.77 -13.67
C THR A 53 12.33 -2.90 -15.10
N GLY A 54 11.93 -1.79 -15.74
CA GLY A 54 11.24 -1.80 -17.04
C GLY A 54 9.83 -2.42 -16.98
N LYS A 55 9.21 -2.47 -15.80
CA LYS A 55 7.89 -3.07 -15.58
C LYS A 55 6.85 -2.01 -15.25
N GLU A 56 5.72 -2.07 -15.91
CA GLU A 56 4.48 -1.41 -15.48
C GLU A 56 3.60 -2.43 -14.78
N ILE A 57 3.33 -2.22 -13.48
CA ILE A 57 2.49 -3.13 -12.69
C ILE A 57 1.19 -2.40 -12.34
N VAL A 58 0.07 -3.07 -12.61
CA VAL A 58 -1.28 -2.60 -12.28
C VAL A 58 -2.00 -3.66 -11.47
N LEU A 59 -2.52 -3.27 -10.31
CA LEU A 59 -3.42 -4.10 -9.50
C LEU A 59 -4.87 -3.67 -9.73
N ILE A 60 -5.77 -4.64 -9.78
CA ILE A 60 -7.21 -4.40 -9.78
C ILE A 60 -7.80 -5.19 -8.62
N PHE A 61 -8.36 -4.48 -7.64
CA PHE A 61 -9.17 -5.06 -6.60
C PHE A 61 -10.65 -4.81 -6.95
N SER A 62 -11.41 -5.89 -7.09
CA SER A 62 -12.87 -5.88 -7.10
C SER A 62 -13.38 -6.37 -5.74
N LEU A 63 -14.69 -6.52 -5.53
CA LEU A 63 -15.24 -6.91 -4.21
C LEU A 63 -14.65 -8.20 -3.63
N ASN A 64 -14.28 -9.16 -4.48
CA ASN A 64 -13.75 -10.47 -4.05
C ASN A 64 -12.62 -11.00 -4.94
N THR A 65 -12.18 -10.24 -5.95
CA THR A 65 -11.15 -10.66 -6.89
C THR A 65 -9.99 -9.68 -6.92
N TYR A 66 -8.79 -10.24 -7.03
CA TYR A 66 -7.54 -9.54 -7.22
C TYR A 66 -6.97 -9.94 -8.59
N GLN A 67 -6.59 -8.95 -9.37
CA GLN A 67 -5.86 -9.15 -10.61
C GLN A 67 -4.57 -8.34 -10.60
N GLN A 68 -3.50 -8.94 -11.12
CA GLN A 68 -2.23 -8.26 -11.36
C GLN A 68 -1.88 -8.34 -12.84
N TYR A 69 -1.63 -7.17 -13.41
CA TYR A 69 -1.10 -7.02 -14.75
C TYR A 69 0.36 -6.58 -14.67
N VAL A 70 1.21 -7.15 -15.52
CA VAL A 70 2.59 -6.71 -15.72
C VAL A 70 2.79 -6.46 -17.20
N ASN A 71 3.13 -5.23 -17.57
CA ASN A 71 3.26 -4.79 -18.96
C ASN A 71 2.00 -5.16 -19.79
N ASP A 72 0.83 -4.78 -19.27
CA ASP A 72 -0.50 -5.04 -19.83
C ASP A 72 -0.92 -6.51 -19.99
N LYS A 73 -0.09 -7.46 -19.55
CA LYS A 73 -0.42 -8.89 -19.52
C LYS A 73 -0.95 -9.30 -18.15
N LEU A 74 -2.09 -9.98 -18.11
CA LEU A 74 -2.61 -10.59 -16.89
C LEU A 74 -1.66 -11.71 -16.45
N GLU A 75 -1.05 -11.55 -15.28
CA GLU A 75 -0.12 -12.53 -14.69
C GLU A 75 -0.76 -13.29 -13.52
N ILE A 76 -1.64 -12.63 -12.76
CA ILE A 76 -2.30 -13.22 -11.60
C ILE A 76 -3.77 -12.84 -11.62
N GLU A 77 -4.64 -13.81 -11.38
CA GLU A 77 -6.04 -13.63 -11.02
C GLU A 77 -6.39 -14.61 -9.90
N MET A 78 -6.96 -14.11 -8.80
CA MET A 78 -7.37 -14.95 -7.67
C MET A 78 -8.44 -14.26 -6.84
N THR A 79 -9.06 -15.01 -5.96
CA THR A 79 -9.96 -14.45 -4.95
C THR A 79 -9.20 -13.91 -3.74
N TYR A 80 -9.85 -13.00 -3.01
CA TYR A 80 -9.36 -12.53 -1.71
C TYR A 80 -10.53 -12.23 -0.76
N HIS A 81 -10.23 -12.15 0.53
CA HIS A 81 -11.12 -11.60 1.55
C HIS A 81 -10.34 -10.75 2.54
N LEU A 82 -11.06 -10.02 3.39
CA LEU A 82 -10.46 -9.22 4.48
C LEU A 82 -10.62 -9.95 5.81
N GLU A 83 -9.58 -9.94 6.62
CA GLU A 83 -9.54 -10.60 7.94
C GLU A 83 -8.71 -9.73 8.90
N GLU A 84 -9.17 -9.55 10.14
CA GLU A 84 -8.32 -9.01 11.20
C GLU A 84 -7.36 -10.09 11.71
N ALA A 85 -6.05 -9.83 11.64
CA ALA A 85 -5.02 -10.73 12.13
C ALA A 85 -3.84 -9.96 12.73
N GLU A 86 -3.02 -10.65 13.52
CA GLU A 86 -1.78 -10.09 14.08
C GLU A 86 -0.76 -9.85 12.96
N SER A 87 -0.32 -8.61 12.79
CA SER A 87 0.75 -8.28 11.85
C SER A 87 2.10 -8.65 12.41
N ILE A 88 2.91 -9.37 11.62
CA ILE A 88 4.28 -9.67 12.01
C ILE A 88 5.21 -8.46 11.83
N ILE A 89 4.80 -7.48 11.03
CA ILE A 89 5.56 -6.26 10.73
C ILE A 89 5.33 -5.21 11.83
N PHE A 90 4.08 -5.05 12.27
CA PHE A 90 3.70 -4.00 13.22
C PHE A 90 3.53 -4.51 14.67
N GLY A 91 3.32 -5.81 14.87
CA GLY A 91 3.12 -6.41 16.20
C GLY A 91 1.79 -6.05 16.85
N ASP A 92 0.80 -5.65 16.05
CA ASP A 92 -0.57 -5.40 16.46
C ASP A 92 -1.58 -6.02 15.47
N LYS A 93 -2.84 -6.11 15.89
CA LYS A 93 -3.92 -6.56 15.00
C LYS A 93 -4.22 -5.51 13.94
N ARG A 94 -4.23 -5.93 12.68
CA ARG A 94 -4.58 -5.10 11.52
C ARG A 94 -5.54 -5.84 10.61
N LEU A 95 -6.34 -5.08 9.86
CA LEU A 95 -7.09 -5.63 8.74
C LEU A 95 -6.12 -6.03 7.63
N MET A 96 -6.24 -7.27 7.16
CA MET A 96 -5.36 -7.86 6.15
C MET A 96 -6.14 -8.27 4.92
N ILE A 97 -5.49 -8.20 3.77
CA ILE A 97 -5.90 -8.87 2.55
C ILE A 97 -5.39 -10.30 2.62
N VAL A 98 -6.30 -11.27 2.65
CA VAL A 98 -5.99 -12.70 2.61
C VAL A 98 -6.34 -13.23 1.23
N TYR A 99 -5.30 -13.58 0.48
CA TYR A 99 -5.42 -14.11 -0.88
C TYR A 99 -5.72 -15.60 -0.87
N GLU A 100 -6.32 -16.11 -1.95
CA GLU A 100 -6.66 -17.53 -2.13
C GLU A 100 -5.47 -18.49 -1.91
N ASN A 101 -4.26 -18.06 -2.27
CA ASN A 101 -3.04 -18.85 -2.09
C ASN A 101 -2.46 -18.78 -0.66
N GLY A 102 -3.15 -18.16 0.28
CA GLY A 102 -2.73 -18.02 1.67
C GLY A 102 -1.76 -16.88 1.94
N ARG A 103 -1.32 -16.13 0.91
CA ARG A 103 -0.54 -14.90 1.12
C ARG A 103 -1.40 -13.90 1.91
N LYS A 104 -0.77 -13.19 2.85
CA LYS A 104 -1.39 -12.10 3.60
C LYS A 104 -0.61 -10.81 3.39
N GLN A 105 -1.34 -9.70 3.29
CA GLN A 105 -0.76 -8.36 3.27
C GLN A 105 -1.58 -7.46 4.19
N SER A 106 -0.94 -6.75 5.11
CA SER A 106 -1.54 -5.57 5.71
C SER A 106 -1.40 -4.38 4.75
N PHE A 107 -2.21 -3.34 4.94
CA PHE A 107 -2.23 -2.22 4.03
C PHE A 107 -2.62 -0.92 4.72
N ASP A 108 -2.07 0.16 4.20
CA ASP A 108 -2.46 1.53 4.56
C ASP A 108 -3.00 2.26 3.33
N ARG A 109 -3.87 3.22 3.59
CA ARG A 109 -4.52 4.02 2.55
C ARG A 109 -4.47 5.48 2.92
N CYS A 110 -4.01 6.32 1.99
CA CYS A 110 -3.96 7.77 2.22
C CYS A 110 -3.99 8.50 0.88
N ASP A 111 -4.94 9.43 0.69
CA ASP A 111 -4.98 10.38 -0.43
C ASP A 111 -4.75 9.75 -1.82
N GLY A 112 -5.48 8.67 -2.13
CA GLY A 112 -5.36 7.98 -3.42
C GLY A 112 -4.08 7.15 -3.57
N LYS A 113 -3.36 6.91 -2.46
CA LYS A 113 -2.28 5.92 -2.37
C LYS A 113 -2.74 4.68 -1.64
N LEU A 114 -2.18 3.56 -2.08
CA LEU A 114 -2.27 2.26 -1.40
C LEU A 114 -0.86 1.81 -1.10
N ILE A 115 -0.58 1.48 0.16
CA ILE A 115 0.67 0.85 0.58
C ILE A 115 0.34 -0.56 1.00
N LEU A 116 1.01 -1.54 0.40
CA LEU A 116 0.87 -2.96 0.75
C LEU A 116 2.14 -3.43 1.44
N TYR A 117 1.98 -4.03 2.61
CA TYR A 117 3.06 -4.64 3.37
C TYR A 117 2.93 -6.16 3.25
N ASP A 118 3.93 -6.81 2.65
CA ASP A 118 4.02 -8.26 2.74
C ASP A 118 4.25 -8.66 4.20
N GLU A 119 3.39 -9.53 4.72
CA GLU A 119 3.48 -10.03 6.10
C GLU A 119 4.59 -11.09 6.21
N CYS A 120 5.83 -10.64 6.06
CA CYS A 120 7.04 -11.43 5.91
C CYS A 120 8.29 -10.57 6.22
N ILE A 121 9.26 -11.10 6.99
CA ILE A 121 10.43 -10.33 7.51
C ILE A 121 11.33 -9.76 6.41
N ASP A 122 11.58 -10.53 5.34
CA ASP A 122 12.50 -10.15 4.25
C ASP A 122 11.76 -9.86 2.93
N CYS A 123 10.47 -9.53 3.00
CA CYS A 123 9.68 -9.21 1.82
C CYS A 123 9.67 -7.71 1.51
N PHE A 124 8.74 -7.27 0.67
CA PHE A 124 8.69 -5.91 0.16
C PHE A 124 7.49 -5.16 0.72
N THR A 125 7.68 -3.87 0.94
CA THR A 125 6.60 -2.90 1.00
C THR A 125 6.43 -2.29 -0.38
N SER A 126 5.19 -2.20 -0.86
CA SER A 126 4.89 -1.73 -2.21
C SER A 126 3.91 -0.56 -2.20
N THR A 127 4.26 0.51 -2.89
CA THR A 127 3.45 1.73 -2.99
C THR A 127 2.77 1.80 -4.34
N TYR A 128 1.49 2.19 -4.34
CA TYR A 128 0.67 2.36 -5.53
C TYR A 128 -0.11 3.67 -5.47
N VAL A 129 -0.49 4.18 -6.64
CA VAL A 129 -1.41 5.32 -6.82
C VAL A 129 -2.65 4.89 -7.59
N ARG A 130 -3.79 5.48 -7.24
CA ARG A 130 -5.07 5.22 -7.91
C ARG A 130 -5.03 5.68 -9.38
N PHE A 131 -5.63 4.89 -10.27
CA PHE A 131 -5.70 5.17 -11.72
C PHE A 131 -7.13 5.02 -12.27
#